data_AF-A0A1B6J9F2-F1
#
_entry.id   AF-A0A1B6J9F2-F1
#
_cell.length_a   1.000
_cell.length_b   1.000
_cell.length_c   1.000
_cell.angle_alpha   90.00
_cell.angle_beta   90.00
_cell.angle_gamma   90.00
#
_symmetry.space_group_name_H-M   'P 1'
#
loop_
_entity.id
_entity.type
_entity.pdbx_description
1 polymer ?
#
loop_
_entity_poly.entity_id
_entity_poly.type
_entity_poly.pdbx_seq_one_letter_code
_entity_poly.pdbx_strand_id
1 'polypeptide(L)'
;YVNITLWGYRETTIRPELTMIDTLEGNIANSGQYIIIPSNYKNRNNYLTSDMRFGFIKIQLITDSSQNTNGMPVLTPVLWSRPIPLGWYFAPQWSNQYGKNWPSAMCDKWLMDDRYLKNFASEISQCPCTLSQALVDKGRFMPDF
;
A
#
# COMPACT_ATOMS: atom_id res chain seq x y z
N TYR A 1 -12.08 -9.34 18.94
CA TYR A 1 -11.52 -9.97 17.73
C TYR A 1 -11.12 -8.88 16.74
N VAL A 2 -10.25 -9.18 15.79
CA VAL A 2 -9.80 -8.24 14.74
C VAL A 2 -9.88 -8.87 13.35
N ASN A 3 -10.01 -8.01 12.34
CA ASN A 3 -9.84 -8.36 10.94
C ASN A 3 -8.54 -7.77 10.42
N ILE A 4 -7.77 -8.58 9.70
CA ILE A 4 -6.56 -8.15 8.98
C ILE A 4 -6.88 -8.16 7.49
N THR A 5 -6.83 -6.98 6.86
CA THR A 5 -7.13 -6.80 5.44
C THR A 5 -5.93 -6.20 4.72
N LEU A 6 -5.75 -6.60 3.46
CA LEU A 6 -4.73 -6.08 2.57
C LEU A 6 -5.37 -5.04 1.64
N TRP A 7 -4.74 -3.87 1.55
CA TRP A 7 -5.17 -2.77 0.71
C TRP A 7 -4.05 -2.40 -0.25
N GLY A 8 -4.40 -2.03 -1.47
CA GLY A 8 -3.45 -1.58 -2.48
C GLY A 8 -3.70 -0.14 -2.87
N TYR A 9 -2.62 0.52 -3.25
CA TYR A 9 -2.63 1.91 -3.71
C TYR A 9 -2.27 1.97 -5.19
N ARG A 10 -2.94 2.86 -5.92
CA ARG A 10 -2.54 3.25 -7.28
C ARG A 10 -2.92 4.69 -7.60
N GLU A 11 -2.13 5.28 -8.48
CA GLU A 11 -2.34 6.61 -9.06
C GLU A 11 -2.29 6.50 -10.58
N THR A 12 -3.34 5.94 -11.17
CA THR A 12 -3.47 5.84 -12.63
C THR A 12 -4.07 7.12 -13.24
N THR A 13 -4.72 7.94 -12.41
CA THR A 13 -5.33 9.22 -12.78
C THR A 13 -4.98 10.27 -11.73
N ILE A 14 -5.51 11.50 -11.88
CA ILE A 14 -5.41 12.55 -10.85
C ILE A 14 -6.08 12.19 -9.51
N ARG A 15 -6.86 11.10 -9.47
CA ARG A 15 -7.51 10.63 -8.25
C ARG A 15 -6.75 9.40 -7.73
N PRO A 16 -6.11 9.49 -6.55
CA PRO A 16 -5.48 8.33 -5.94
C PRO A 16 -6.57 7.34 -5.50
N GLU A 17 -6.28 6.07 -5.66
CA GLU A 17 -7.17 4.98 -5.26
C GLU A 17 -6.51 4.14 -4.17
N LEU A 18 -7.22 3.96 -3.05
CA LEU A 18 -6.87 3.03 -1.99
C LEU A 18 -7.98 1.99 -1.89
N THR A 19 -7.71 0.79 -2.39
CA THR A 19 -8.73 -0.25 -2.58
C THR A 19 -8.38 -1.50 -1.80
N MET A 20 -9.38 -2.16 -1.21
CA MET A 20 -9.18 -3.44 -0.55
C MET A 20 -8.85 -4.52 -1.59
N ILE A 21 -7.72 -5.21 -1.41
CA ILE A 21 -7.29 -6.33 -2.25
C ILE A 21 -7.93 -7.62 -1.73
N ASP A 22 -7.76 -7.89 -0.44
CA ASP A 22 -8.23 -9.13 0.17
C ASP A 22 -8.35 -9.04 1.71
N THR A 23 -9.13 -9.94 2.30
CA THR A 23 -9.13 -10.21 3.74
C THR A 23 -8.14 -11.32 4.04
N LEU A 24 -6.97 -10.95 4.59
CA LEU A 24 -5.94 -11.92 4.95
C LEU A 24 -6.48 -12.86 6.02
N GLU A 25 -7.02 -12.29 7.10
CA GLU A 25 -7.58 -13.01 8.23
C GLU A 25 -8.82 -12.30 8.77
N GLY A 26 -9.86 -13.08 9.03
CA GLY A 26 -11.11 -12.58 9.61
C GLY A 26 -11.33 -13.15 11.01
N ASN A 27 -11.87 -12.34 11.90
CA ASN A 27 -12.33 -12.77 13.23
C ASN A 27 -11.28 -13.52 14.06
N ILE A 28 -10.06 -12.98 14.11
CA ILE A 28 -8.98 -13.54 14.93
C ILE A 28 -8.93 -12.88 16.32
N ALA A 29 -8.52 -13.63 17.33
CA ALA A 29 -8.37 -13.09 18.69
C ALA A 29 -7.26 -12.02 18.71
N ASN A 30 -7.48 -10.93 19.43
CA ASN A 30 -6.45 -9.89 19.59
C ASN A 30 -5.47 -10.31 20.70
N SER A 31 -4.44 -11.07 20.33
CA SER A 31 -3.37 -11.55 21.23
C SER A 31 -2.16 -10.60 21.29
N GLY A 32 -2.22 -9.44 20.62
CA GLY A 32 -1.12 -8.47 20.54
C GLY A 32 -0.05 -8.77 19.48
N GLN A 33 -0.05 -9.97 18.88
CA GLN A 33 0.86 -10.33 17.79
C GLN A 33 0.17 -11.25 16.78
N TYR A 34 0.58 -11.14 15.51
CA TYR A 34 0.14 -12.03 14.45
C TYR A 34 1.26 -12.24 13.43
N ILE A 35 1.44 -13.48 12.98
CA ILE A 35 2.47 -13.85 11.98
C ILE A 35 1.77 -14.20 10.67
N ILE A 36 2.01 -13.41 9.64
CA ILE A 36 1.53 -13.66 8.29
C ILE A 36 2.43 -14.71 7.64
N ILE A 37 1.85 -15.79 7.14
CA ILE A 37 2.57 -16.84 6.41
C ILE A 37 2.18 -16.74 4.92
N PRO A 38 3.02 -16.17 4.04
CA PRO A 38 2.65 -15.89 2.66
C PRO A 38 2.17 -17.10 1.85
N SER A 39 2.68 -18.31 2.15
CA SER A 39 2.28 -19.53 1.47
C SER A 39 0.79 -19.85 1.60
N ASN A 40 0.12 -19.38 2.67
CA ASN A 40 -1.31 -19.57 2.87
C ASN A 40 -2.15 -18.88 1.78
N TYR A 41 -1.60 -17.86 1.12
CA TYR A 41 -2.29 -17.06 0.12
C TYR A 41 -1.91 -17.42 -1.32
N LYS A 42 -1.05 -18.42 -1.52
CA LYS A 42 -0.50 -18.79 -2.84
C LYS A 42 -1.56 -19.08 -3.89
N ASN A 43 -2.69 -19.67 -3.49
CA ASN A 43 -3.78 -20.07 -4.37
C ASN A 43 -4.86 -19.00 -4.52
N ARG A 44 -4.70 -17.84 -3.87
CA ARG A 44 -5.64 -16.72 -4.00
C ARG A 44 -5.45 -16.02 -5.33
N ASN A 45 -6.50 -15.33 -5.75
CA ASN A 45 -6.57 -14.79 -7.09
C ASN A 45 -7.30 -13.44 -7.13
N ASN A 46 -6.52 -12.37 -7.16
CA ASN A 46 -7.01 -10.99 -7.14
C ASN A 46 -6.52 -10.24 -8.40
N TYR A 47 -6.79 -10.79 -9.58
CA TYR A 47 -6.34 -10.23 -10.88
C TYR A 47 -6.78 -8.77 -11.11
N LEU A 48 -7.94 -8.36 -10.58
CA LEU A 48 -8.46 -6.99 -10.76
C LEU A 48 -7.61 -5.92 -10.05
N THR A 49 -6.78 -6.34 -9.10
CA THR A 49 -5.89 -5.48 -8.30
C THR A 49 -4.41 -5.85 -8.49
N SER A 50 -4.09 -6.71 -9.46
CA SER A 50 -2.71 -7.19 -9.67
C SER A 50 -1.80 -6.13 -10.32
N ASP A 51 -2.35 -4.99 -10.73
CA ASP A 51 -1.63 -3.80 -11.17
C ASP A 51 -0.97 -3.03 -10.01
N MET A 52 -1.48 -3.18 -8.78
CA MET A 52 -0.95 -2.49 -7.61
C MET A 52 0.41 -3.06 -7.19
N ARG A 53 1.38 -2.19 -6.90
CA ARG A 53 2.76 -2.59 -6.55
C ARG A 53 3.06 -2.45 -5.07
N PHE A 54 2.42 -1.49 -4.43
CA PHE A 54 2.55 -1.20 -3.01
C PHE A 54 1.17 -1.02 -2.38
N GLY A 55 1.13 -1.23 -1.08
CA GLY A 55 -0.11 -1.22 -0.34
C GLY A 55 0.14 -1.19 1.16
N PHE A 56 -0.89 -1.57 1.90
CA PHE A 56 -0.95 -1.44 3.34
C PHE A 56 -1.69 -2.62 3.96
N ILE A 57 -1.29 -2.98 5.17
CA ILE A 57 -2.07 -3.87 6.03
C ILE A 57 -2.93 -3.00 6.92
N LYS A 58 -4.23 -3.29 6.93
CA LYS A 58 -5.21 -2.65 7.80
C LYS A 58 -5.70 -3.67 8.83
N ILE A 59 -5.52 -3.35 10.10
CA ILE A 59 -6.06 -4.12 11.23
C ILE A 59 -7.25 -3.36 11.80
N GLN A 60 -8.41 -3.97 11.82
CA GLN A 60 -9.66 -3.36 12.30
C GLN A 60 -10.24 -4.19 13.44
N LEU A 61 -10.65 -3.52 14.54
CA LEU A 61 -11.36 -4.18 15.63
C LEU A 61 -12.76 -4.63 15.16
N ILE A 62 -13.21 -5.81 15.55
CA ILE A 62 -14.62 -6.20 15.38
C ILE A 62 -15.38 -5.68 16.60
N THR A 63 -16.35 -4.80 16.37
CA THR A 63 -17.25 -4.24 17.40
C THR A 63 -18.67 -4.74 17.15
N ASP A 64 -19.32 -5.28 18.18
CA ASP A 64 -20.66 -5.89 18.08
C ASP A 64 -21.81 -4.87 17.95
N SER A 65 -21.52 -3.57 17.97
CA SER A 65 -22.53 -2.50 17.96
C SER A 65 -22.47 -1.73 16.64
N SER A 66 -23.42 -1.99 15.75
CA SER A 66 -23.64 -1.21 14.52
C SER A 66 -24.16 0.20 14.79
N GLN A 67 -24.64 0.48 16.02
CA GLN A 67 -25.04 1.80 16.49
C GLN A 67 -24.70 1.92 17.99
N ASN A 68 -24.24 3.09 18.42
CA ASN A 68 -24.29 3.42 19.84
C ASN A 68 -25.76 3.66 20.26
N THR A 69 -26.04 3.74 21.56
CA THR A 69 -27.38 4.03 22.11
C THR A 69 -27.97 5.37 21.63
N ASN A 70 -27.17 6.20 20.95
CA ASN A 70 -27.50 7.56 20.53
C ASN A 70 -27.55 7.72 18.99
N GLY A 71 -27.55 6.62 18.22
CA GLY A 71 -27.64 6.65 16.75
C GLY A 71 -26.40 7.17 16.00
N MET A 72 -25.26 7.38 16.68
CA MET A 72 -24.01 7.72 15.99
C MET A 72 -23.28 6.45 15.51
N PRO A 73 -22.61 6.52 14.35
CA PRO A 73 -21.74 5.45 13.89
C PRO A 73 -20.63 5.21 14.92
N VAL A 74 -20.46 3.94 15.28
CA VAL A 74 -19.38 3.52 16.18
C VAL A 74 -18.06 3.66 15.44
N LEU A 75 -17.20 4.57 15.89
CA LEU A 75 -15.83 4.68 15.39
C LEU A 75 -15.06 3.42 15.79
N THR A 76 -14.89 2.51 14.83
CA THR A 76 -14.08 1.31 15.04
C THR A 76 -12.60 1.67 14.98
N PRO A 77 -11.79 1.34 16.01
CA PRO A 77 -10.35 1.54 15.96
C PRO A 77 -9.71 0.77 14.81
N VAL A 78 -8.82 1.44 14.07
CA VAL A 78 -8.08 0.88 12.94
C VAL A 78 -6.60 1.24 13.07
N LEU A 79 -5.74 0.27 12.75
CA LEU A 79 -4.31 0.47 12.57
C LEU A 79 -3.93 0.22 11.12
N TRP A 80 -3.02 1.05 10.62
CA TRP A 80 -2.44 0.92 9.29
C TRP A 80 -0.95 0.67 9.40
N SER A 81 -0.43 -0.22 8.57
CA SER A 81 1.02 -0.35 8.40
C SER A 81 1.60 0.86 7.68
N ARG A 82 2.93 0.97 7.67
CA ARG A 82 3.63 1.78 6.65
C ARG A 82 3.41 1.15 5.25
N PRO A 83 3.68 1.89 4.16
CA PRO A 83 3.66 1.30 2.83
C PRO A 83 4.55 0.06 2.75
N ILE A 84 4.03 -1.01 2.14
CA ILE A 84 4.76 -2.26 1.92
C ILE A 84 4.69 -2.65 0.43
N PRO A 85 5.73 -3.30 -0.12
CA PRO A 85 5.63 -3.91 -1.43
C PRO A 85 4.64 -5.08 -1.39
N LEU A 86 3.85 -5.26 -2.45
CA LEU A 86 2.84 -6.33 -2.52
C LEU A 86 3.36 -7.64 -3.13
N GLY A 87 4.66 -7.70 -3.46
CA GLY A 87 5.28 -8.89 -4.06
C GLY A 87 5.18 -10.14 -3.20
N TRP A 88 5.19 -10.02 -1.87
CA TRP A 88 5.01 -11.18 -0.97
C TRP A 88 3.64 -11.85 -1.15
N TYR A 89 2.62 -11.08 -1.56
CA TYR A 89 1.25 -11.56 -1.77
C TYR A 89 1.00 -11.96 -3.23
N PHE A 90 1.39 -11.10 -4.18
CA PHE A 90 1.10 -11.29 -5.59
C PHE A 90 2.12 -12.14 -6.36
N ALA A 91 3.32 -12.42 -5.83
CA ALA A 91 4.34 -13.16 -6.59
C ALA A 91 3.84 -14.46 -7.26
N PRO A 92 3.04 -15.33 -6.60
CA PRO A 92 2.46 -16.49 -7.25
C PRO A 92 1.50 -16.13 -8.38
N GLN A 93 0.68 -15.10 -8.19
CA GLN A 93 -0.32 -14.62 -9.16
C GLN A 93 0.35 -14.00 -10.38
N TRP A 94 1.37 -13.15 -10.18
CA TRP A 94 2.18 -12.56 -11.24
C TRP A 94 2.98 -13.61 -12.00
N SER A 95 3.52 -14.62 -11.32
CA SER A 95 4.18 -15.74 -12.00
C SER A 95 3.23 -16.52 -12.90
N ASN A 96 1.96 -16.66 -12.52
CA ASN A 96 0.95 -17.31 -13.35
C ASN A 96 0.50 -16.42 -14.51
N GLN A 97 0.42 -15.10 -14.29
CA GLN A 97 -0.09 -14.14 -15.29
C GLN A 97 0.97 -13.74 -16.33
N TYR A 98 2.21 -13.51 -15.90
CA TYR A 98 3.29 -12.95 -16.73
C TYR A 98 4.46 -13.91 -16.93
N GLY A 99 4.41 -15.11 -16.35
CA GLY A 99 5.46 -16.12 -16.42
C GLY A 99 6.60 -15.90 -15.42
N LYS A 100 7.61 -16.77 -15.44
CA LYS A 100 8.70 -16.79 -14.44
C LYS A 100 9.58 -15.53 -14.45
N ASN A 101 9.66 -14.83 -15.57
CA ASN A 101 10.47 -13.61 -15.71
C ASN A 101 9.72 -12.33 -15.33
N TRP A 102 8.55 -12.44 -14.70
CA TRP A 102 7.77 -11.29 -14.24
C TRP A 102 8.56 -10.28 -13.39
N PRO A 103 9.53 -10.66 -12.51
CA PRO A 103 10.22 -9.68 -11.69
C PRO A 103 11.05 -8.72 -12.54
N SER A 104 11.85 -9.24 -13.46
CA SER A 104 12.68 -8.43 -14.37
C SER A 104 11.81 -7.52 -15.24
N ALA A 105 10.76 -8.07 -15.86
CA ALA A 105 9.85 -7.29 -16.69
C ALA A 105 9.14 -6.18 -15.91
N MET A 106 8.79 -6.43 -14.65
CA MET A 106 8.18 -5.42 -13.78
C MET A 106 9.19 -4.34 -13.35
N CYS A 107 10.44 -4.71 -13.08
CA CYS A 107 11.52 -3.74 -12.81
C CYS A 107 11.80 -2.85 -14.02
N ASP A 108 11.92 -3.43 -15.22
CA ASP A 108 12.13 -2.67 -16.46
C ASP A 108 10.96 -1.73 -16.73
N LYS A 109 9.73 -2.20 -16.52
CA LYS A 109 8.53 -1.37 -16.64
C LYS A 109 8.52 -0.24 -15.63
N TRP A 110 8.87 -0.49 -14.37
CA TRP A 110 8.97 0.56 -13.36
C TRP A 110 9.98 1.62 -13.79
N LEU A 111 11.20 1.22 -14.19
CA LEU A 111 12.22 2.15 -14.66
C LEU A 111 11.74 2.99 -15.84
N MET A 112 10.98 2.39 -16.76
CA MET A 112 10.36 3.10 -17.86
C MET A 112 9.32 4.10 -17.36
N ASP A 113 8.35 3.66 -16.55
CA ASP A 113 7.28 4.51 -16.01
C ASP A 113 7.86 5.69 -15.22
N ASP A 114 8.93 5.47 -14.43
CA ASP A 114 9.64 6.50 -13.66
C ASP A 114 10.25 7.59 -14.54
N ARG A 115 10.82 7.22 -15.70
CA ARG A 115 11.37 8.18 -16.67
C ARG A 115 10.30 9.00 -17.39
N TYR A 116 9.10 8.46 -17.53
CA TYR A 116 7.98 9.13 -18.19
C TYR A 116 7.07 9.89 -17.22
N LEU A 117 7.22 9.67 -15.91
CA LEU A 117 6.56 10.49 -14.91
C LEU A 117 6.99 11.95 -15.08
N LYS A 118 6.02 12.85 -14.93
CA LYS A 118 6.25 14.28 -15.04
C LYS A 118 7.32 14.67 -14.02
N ASN A 119 8.27 15.52 -14.40
CA ASN A 119 9.30 16.05 -13.50
C ASN A 119 8.64 16.82 -12.35
N PHE A 120 8.30 16.13 -11.27
CA PHE A 120 7.77 16.71 -10.02
C PHE A 120 8.80 17.68 -9.40
N ALA A 121 10.06 17.50 -9.79
CA ALA A 121 11.18 18.39 -9.50
C ALA A 121 10.93 19.86 -9.93
N SER A 122 10.02 20.11 -10.88
CA SER A 122 9.58 21.46 -11.25
C SER A 122 8.40 21.98 -10.42
N GLU A 123 7.70 21.09 -9.71
CA GLU A 123 6.52 21.37 -8.87
C GLU A 123 6.89 21.51 -7.38
N ILE A 124 8.10 21.10 -7.00
CA ILE A 124 8.65 21.36 -5.68
C ILE A 124 9.02 22.85 -5.52
N SER A 125 8.88 23.36 -4.30
CA SER A 125 9.44 24.65 -3.93
C SER A 125 10.96 24.64 -4.11
N GLN A 126 11.53 25.72 -4.66
CA GLN A 126 12.98 25.89 -4.74
C GLN A 126 13.62 25.69 -3.36
N CYS A 127 14.76 24.99 -3.33
CA CYS A 127 15.44 24.72 -2.07
C CYS A 127 15.79 26.00 -1.34
N PRO A 128 15.84 25.94 -0.01
CA PRO A 128 16.22 27.08 0.78
C PRO A 128 17.62 27.60 0.49
N CYS A 129 17.75 28.93 0.47
CA CYS A 129 19.05 29.60 0.30
C CYS A 129 19.96 29.51 1.53
N THR A 130 19.49 28.96 2.67
CA THR A 130 20.25 28.92 3.93
C THR A 130 20.41 27.50 4.46
N LEU A 131 21.58 27.23 5.05
CA LEU A 131 21.94 25.95 5.65
C LEU A 131 20.95 25.52 6.74
N SER A 132 20.46 26.46 7.56
CA SER A 132 19.49 26.17 8.62
C SER A 132 18.19 25.62 8.06
N GLN A 133 17.70 26.17 6.95
CA GLN A 133 16.46 25.72 6.33
C GLN A 133 16.67 24.40 5.56
N ALA A 134 17.83 24.23 4.90
CA ALA A 134 18.19 22.95 4.25
C ALA A 134 18.30 21.77 5.24
N LEU A 135 18.73 22.03 6.48
CA LEU A 135 18.77 21.01 7.54
C LEU A 135 17.36 20.56 7.98
N VAL A 136 16.37 21.43 7.89
CA VAL A 136 14.96 21.15 8.22
C VAL A 136 14.25 20.44 7.06
N ASP A 137 14.62 20.74 5.81
CA ASP A 137 14.01 20.18 4.59
C ASP A 137 14.67 18.87 4.08
N LYS A 138 15.47 18.18 4.90
CA LYS A 138 16.09 16.89 4.52
C LYS A 138 15.03 15.86 4.13
N GLY A 139 15.12 15.36 2.90
CA GLY A 139 14.20 14.37 2.33
C GLY A 139 13.16 14.95 1.39
N ARG A 140 13.15 16.27 1.15
CA ARG A 140 12.50 16.87 -0.02
C ARG A 140 13.45 16.76 -1.20
N PHE A 141 13.05 16.05 -2.25
CA PHE A 141 13.85 15.88 -3.46
C PHE A 141 13.97 17.22 -4.18
N MET A 142 15.15 17.54 -4.70
CA MET A 142 15.42 18.69 -5.58
C MET A 142 15.99 18.14 -6.90
N PRO A 143 15.61 18.66 -8.09
CA PRO A 143 16.30 18.29 -9.31
C PRO A 143 17.75 18.76 -9.27
N ASP A 144 18.61 17.92 -9.80
CA ASP A 144 19.92 18.25 -10.31
C ASP A 144 19.78 19.22 -11.49
N PHE A 145 20.43 20.38 -11.39
CA PHE A 145 20.52 21.40 -12.43
C PHE A 145 21.61 21.07 -13.45
#